data_AF-W5YM64-F1
#
_entry.id   AF-W5YM64-F1
#
_cell.length_a   1.000
_cell.length_b   1.000
_cell.length_c   1.000
_cell.angle_alpha   90.00
_cell.angle_beta   90.00
_cell.angle_gamma   90.00
#
_symmetry.space_group_name_H-M   'P 1'
#
loop_
_entity.id
_entity.type
_entity.pdbx_description
1 polymer ?
#
loop_
_entity_poly.entity_id
_entity_poly.type
_entity_poly.pdbx_seq_one_letter_code
_entity_poly.pdbx_strand_id
1 'polypeptide(L)'
;MIVDRKKETPVEAASLYECHLIHKHDSHKTRRQALDRLVHLYTWANDVGVDLDRQLLSGEGFTQPQARSFAAWLRKRWMQDNGVLPYTKRKTLNSTLMGCSVICRWFISQFARPESETRHKRVIDLEILLSAQKRIWKELNVKIRKESVAEDLSDEEIMKIESFLRPENRSGLVGWDIATRDYLIWRIAIEFGLRIGEILALRRRLPNS
;
A
#
# COMPACT_ATOMS: atom_id res chain seq x y z
N MET A 1 -8.38 -14.48 0.07
CA MET A 1 -9.83 -14.67 0.33
C MET A 1 -10.34 -13.79 1.47
N ILE A 2 -11.11 -12.76 1.12
CA ILE A 2 -11.86 -11.91 2.06
C ILE A 2 -13.24 -12.55 2.23
N VAL A 3 -13.71 -12.69 3.47
CA VAL A 3 -14.94 -13.40 3.82
C VAL A 3 -15.91 -12.43 4.50
N ASP A 4 -17.20 -12.53 4.17
CA ASP A 4 -18.27 -11.81 4.85
C ASP A 4 -18.40 -12.34 6.28
N ARG A 5 -18.29 -11.46 7.29
CA ARG A 5 -18.32 -11.84 8.71
C ARG A 5 -19.68 -12.37 9.18
N LYS A 6 -20.77 -12.04 8.50
CA LYS A 6 -22.13 -12.47 8.84
C LYS A 6 -22.51 -13.75 8.12
N LYS A 7 -22.02 -13.94 6.89
CA LYS A 7 -22.42 -15.06 6.02
C LYS A 7 -21.37 -16.16 5.93
N GLU A 8 -20.15 -15.92 6.38
CA GLU A 8 -18.98 -16.81 6.21
C GLU A 8 -18.68 -17.21 4.76
N THR A 9 -19.31 -16.55 3.79
CA THR A 9 -19.09 -16.76 2.36
C THR A 9 -18.04 -15.82 1.83
N PRO A 10 -17.23 -16.24 0.83
CA PRO A 10 -16.34 -15.36 0.12
C PRO A 10 -17.09 -14.17 -0.47
N VAL A 11 -16.47 -13.01 -0.40
CA VAL A 11 -17.03 -11.79 -0.94
C VAL A 11 -16.76 -11.74 -2.45
N GLU A 12 -17.80 -11.58 -3.26
CA GLU A 12 -17.71 -11.79 -4.72
C GLU A 12 -16.83 -10.73 -5.39
N ALA A 13 -17.06 -9.46 -5.06
CA ALA A 13 -16.28 -8.37 -5.65
C ALA A 13 -14.79 -8.50 -5.26
N ALA A 14 -14.51 -8.88 -4.01
CA ALA A 14 -13.14 -9.13 -3.56
C ALA A 14 -12.45 -10.25 -4.33
N SER A 15 -13.16 -11.33 -4.63
CA SER A 15 -12.64 -12.45 -5.42
C SER A 15 -12.33 -12.02 -6.86
N LEU A 16 -13.22 -11.24 -7.48
CA LEU A 16 -12.99 -10.69 -8.83
C LEU A 16 -11.77 -9.76 -8.86
N TYR A 17 -11.62 -8.91 -7.83
CA TYR A 17 -10.47 -8.02 -7.74
C TYR A 17 -9.16 -8.77 -7.48
N GLU A 18 -9.18 -9.82 -6.65
CA GLU A 18 -8.03 -10.70 -6.42
C GLU A 18 -7.55 -11.34 -7.74
N CYS A 19 -8.47 -11.88 -8.55
CA CYS A 19 -8.16 -12.41 -9.88
C CYS A 19 -7.53 -11.33 -10.80
N HIS A 20 -8.10 -10.11 -10.81
CA HIS A 20 -7.52 -9.00 -11.56
C HIS A 20 -6.08 -8.69 -11.13
N LEU A 21 -5.83 -8.65 -9.82
CA LEU A 21 -4.50 -8.34 -9.27
C LEU A 21 -3.47 -9.42 -9.62
N ILE A 22 -3.87 -10.70 -9.64
CA ILE A 22 -3.01 -11.82 -10.04
C ILE A 22 -2.54 -11.66 -11.49
N HIS A 23 -3.43 -11.26 -12.39
CA HIS A 23 -3.08 -11.05 -13.80
C HIS A 23 -2.28 -9.76 -14.05
N LYS A 24 -2.47 -8.73 -13.22
CA LYS A 24 -1.86 -7.41 -13.44
C LYS A 24 -0.50 -7.23 -12.77
N HIS A 25 -0.23 -7.95 -11.68
CA HIS A 25 0.94 -7.71 -10.84
C HIS A 25 1.69 -8.97 -10.47
N ASP A 26 2.95 -9.06 -10.89
CA ASP A 26 3.85 -10.15 -10.49
C ASP A 26 4.21 -10.07 -9.00
N SER A 27 4.40 -8.84 -8.49
CA SER A 27 4.77 -8.60 -7.09
C SER A 27 3.67 -9.02 -6.11
N HIS A 28 3.95 -10.07 -5.34
CA HIS A 28 3.10 -10.52 -4.24
C HIS A 28 2.85 -9.40 -3.19
N LYS A 29 3.86 -8.58 -2.91
CA LYS A 29 3.74 -7.45 -1.96
C LYS A 29 2.71 -6.43 -2.44
N THR A 30 2.72 -6.11 -3.73
CA THR A 30 1.75 -5.16 -4.31
C THR A 30 0.33 -5.71 -4.24
N ARG A 31 0.14 -6.99 -4.59
CA ARG A 31 -1.16 -7.67 -4.50
C ARG A 31 -1.70 -7.67 -3.08
N ARG A 32 -0.87 -8.06 -2.10
CA ARG A 32 -1.24 -8.05 -0.68
C ARG A 32 -1.64 -6.66 -0.19
N GLN A 33 -0.86 -5.63 -0.50
CA GLN A 33 -1.20 -4.24 -0.12
C GLN A 33 -2.52 -3.76 -0.72
N ALA A 34 -2.84 -4.16 -1.95
CA ALA A 34 -4.12 -3.83 -2.57
C ALA A 34 -5.29 -4.55 -1.89
N LEU A 35 -5.13 -5.83 -1.55
CA LEU A 35 -6.14 -6.59 -0.80
C LEU A 35 -6.32 -6.07 0.64
N ASP A 36 -5.25 -5.69 1.34
CA ASP A 36 -5.35 -5.10 2.68
C ASP A 36 -6.19 -3.81 2.68
N ARG A 37 -6.09 -2.99 1.63
CA ARG A 37 -6.94 -1.80 1.45
C ARG A 37 -8.40 -2.16 1.23
N LEU A 38 -8.66 -3.23 0.49
CA LEU A 38 -10.00 -3.76 0.28
C LEU A 38 -10.59 -4.29 1.60
N VAL A 39 -9.79 -4.97 2.43
CA VAL A 39 -10.18 -5.39 3.79
C VAL A 39 -10.60 -4.20 4.64
N HIS A 40 -9.88 -3.06 4.56
CA HIS A 40 -10.29 -1.84 5.27
C HIS A 40 -11.67 -1.34 4.82
N LEU A 41 -11.94 -1.33 3.52
CA LEU A 41 -13.26 -0.92 3.00
C LEU A 41 -14.37 -1.84 3.50
N TYR A 42 -14.21 -3.16 3.42
CA TYR A 42 -15.22 -4.11 3.92
C TYR A 42 -15.40 -4.04 5.44
N THR A 43 -14.32 -3.84 6.20
CA THR A 43 -14.44 -3.70 7.64
C THR A 43 -15.25 -2.45 7.99
N TRP A 44 -14.96 -1.32 7.36
CA TRP A 44 -15.76 -0.10 7.54
C TRP A 44 -17.22 -0.31 7.12
N ALA A 45 -17.45 -0.88 5.94
CA ALA A 45 -18.79 -1.08 5.40
C ALA A 45 -19.65 -1.94 6.33
N ASN A 46 -19.06 -2.99 6.90
CA ASN A 46 -19.70 -3.82 7.93
C ASN A 46 -20.02 -3.02 9.21
N ASP A 47 -19.10 -2.16 9.67
CA ASP A 47 -19.29 -1.34 10.86
C ASP A 47 -20.44 -0.31 10.69
N VAL A 48 -20.65 0.21 9.47
CA VAL A 48 -21.67 1.24 9.18
C VAL A 48 -22.92 0.73 8.46
N GLY A 49 -23.02 -0.58 8.20
CA GLY A 49 -24.17 -1.20 7.55
C GLY A 49 -24.31 -0.92 6.05
N VAL A 50 -23.21 -0.67 5.34
CA VAL A 50 -23.20 -0.49 3.89
C VAL A 50 -22.99 -1.84 3.20
N ASP A 51 -23.87 -2.19 2.24
CA ASP A 51 -23.66 -3.34 1.36
C ASP A 51 -22.63 -3.00 0.27
N LEU A 52 -21.36 -3.07 0.66
CA LEU A 52 -20.26 -2.70 -0.21
C LEU A 52 -20.12 -3.64 -1.40
N ASP A 53 -20.44 -4.93 -1.24
CA ASP A 53 -20.26 -5.90 -2.32
C ASP A 53 -21.19 -5.58 -3.48
N ARG A 54 -22.47 -5.38 -3.18
CA ARG A 54 -23.45 -4.91 -4.16
C ARG A 54 -23.04 -3.59 -4.79
N GLN A 55 -22.61 -2.61 -3.99
CA GLN A 55 -22.24 -1.28 -4.49
C GLN A 55 -21.02 -1.30 -5.44
N LEU A 56 -20.04 -2.18 -5.18
CA LEU A 56 -18.91 -2.37 -6.08
C LEU A 56 -19.32 -3.07 -7.38
N LEU A 57 -20.14 -4.12 -7.28
CA LEU A 57 -20.63 -4.89 -8.43
C LEU A 57 -21.65 -4.13 -9.30
N SER A 58 -22.33 -3.11 -8.76
CA SER A 58 -23.17 -2.20 -9.56
C SER A 58 -22.38 -1.09 -10.24
N GLY A 59 -21.13 -0.85 -9.83
CA GLY A 59 -20.30 0.21 -10.39
C GLY A 59 -20.77 1.63 -10.04
N GLU A 60 -21.60 1.81 -9.01
CA GLU A 60 -22.11 3.12 -8.57
C GLU A 60 -21.02 4.04 -8.01
N GLY A 61 -19.92 3.46 -7.51
CA GLY A 61 -18.87 4.20 -6.82
C GLY A 61 -19.34 4.74 -5.46
N PHE A 62 -18.45 5.46 -4.76
CA PHE A 62 -18.74 5.99 -3.44
C PHE A 62 -19.36 7.38 -3.53
N THR A 63 -20.41 7.63 -2.74
CA THR A 63 -20.87 8.99 -2.50
C THR A 63 -19.85 9.77 -1.65
N GLN A 64 -19.85 11.10 -1.74
CA GLN A 64 -18.95 11.92 -0.92
C GLN A 64 -19.15 11.70 0.60
N PRO A 65 -20.38 11.57 1.14
CA PRO A 65 -20.60 11.22 2.55
C PRO A 65 -20.00 9.85 2.92
N GLN A 66 -20.17 8.83 2.09
CA GLN A 66 -19.58 7.51 2.34
C GLN A 66 -18.05 7.58 2.37
N ALA A 67 -17.43 8.25 1.39
CA ALA A 67 -15.98 8.38 1.33
C ALA A 67 -15.43 9.16 2.54
N ARG A 68 -16.12 10.23 2.97
CA ARG A 68 -15.80 10.98 4.21
C ARG A 68 -15.95 10.12 5.46
N SER A 69 -17.02 9.33 5.56
CA SER A 69 -17.26 8.40 6.66
C SER A 69 -16.13 7.38 6.77
N PHE A 70 -15.74 6.77 5.65
CA PHE A 70 -14.60 5.85 5.59
C PHE A 70 -13.30 6.52 6.03
N ALA A 71 -12.98 7.71 5.50
CA ALA A 71 -11.76 8.43 5.88
C ALA A 71 -11.73 8.79 7.37
N ALA A 72 -12.87 9.19 7.94
CA ALA A 72 -13.00 9.49 9.37
C ALA A 72 -12.80 8.24 10.23
N TRP A 73 -13.44 7.12 9.85
CA TRP A 73 -13.26 5.82 10.50
C TRP A 73 -11.80 5.35 10.47
N LEU A 74 -11.16 5.46 9.30
CA LEU A 74 -9.77 5.04 9.13
C LEU A 74 -8.81 5.91 9.93
N ARG A 75 -9.07 7.23 9.95
CA ARG A 75 -8.31 8.18 10.76
C ARG A 75 -8.43 7.88 12.26
N LYS A 76 -9.64 7.61 12.75
CA LYS A 76 -9.89 7.28 14.16
C LYS A 76 -9.10 6.04 14.61
N ARG A 77 -8.99 5.02 13.76
CA ARG A 77 -8.22 3.79 14.05
C ARG A 77 -6.72 3.99 14.18
N TRP A 78 -6.17 5.06 13.61
CA TRP A 78 -4.72 5.33 13.62
C TRP A 78 -4.34 6.56 14.42
N MET A 79 -5.32 7.23 15.02
CA MET A 79 -5.09 8.26 16.02
C MET A 79 -4.54 7.59 17.29
N GLN A 80 -3.63 8.30 17.95
CA GLN A 80 -3.21 7.96 19.31
C GLN A 80 -4.29 8.40 20.30
N ASP A 81 -4.18 7.94 21.55
CA ASP A 81 -5.16 8.24 22.62
C ASP A 81 -5.30 9.75 22.89
N ASN A 82 -4.26 10.53 22.60
CA ASN A 82 -4.27 11.99 22.66
C ASN A 82 -5.02 12.67 21.48
N GLY A 83 -5.64 11.90 20.58
CA GLY A 83 -6.35 12.40 19.40
C GLY A 83 -5.44 12.90 18.27
N VAL A 84 -4.12 12.74 18.37
CA VAL A 84 -3.19 13.17 17.33
C VAL A 84 -2.94 12.02 16.35
N LEU A 85 -2.97 12.33 15.05
CA LEU A 85 -2.55 11.41 13.99
C LEU A 85 -1.04 11.60 13.72
N PRO A 86 -0.19 10.61 14.04
CA PRO A 86 1.25 10.68 13.81
C PRO A 86 1.59 10.92 12.35
N TYR A 87 2.72 11.58 12.09
CA TYR A 87 3.15 11.92 10.74
C TYR A 87 3.28 10.68 9.81
N THR A 88 3.94 9.63 10.27
CA THR A 88 4.09 8.36 9.53
C THR A 88 2.75 7.73 9.19
N LYS A 89 1.76 7.86 10.08
CA LYS A 89 0.38 7.41 9.86
C LYS A 89 -0.38 8.28 8.88
N ARG A 90 -0.05 9.58 8.72
CA ARG A 90 -0.64 10.43 7.66
C ARG A 90 -0.24 9.98 6.26
N LYS A 91 1.03 9.61 6.04
CA LYS A 91 1.49 9.01 4.76
C LYS A 91 0.73 7.71 4.47
N THR A 92 0.61 6.87 5.48
CA THR A 92 -0.14 5.60 5.40
C THR A 92 -1.61 5.83 5.09
N LEU A 93 -2.23 6.84 5.71
CA LEU A 93 -3.60 7.28 5.46
C LEU A 93 -3.82 7.68 4.01
N ASN A 94 -3.05 8.64 3.51
CA ASN A 94 -3.20 9.10 2.13
C ASN A 94 -2.92 7.97 1.12
N SER A 95 -1.94 7.10 1.40
CA SER A 95 -1.66 5.94 0.55
C SER A 95 -2.83 4.93 0.53
N THR A 96 -3.47 4.72 1.68
CA THR A 96 -4.62 3.83 1.80
C THR A 96 -5.83 4.42 1.08
N LEU A 97 -6.14 5.70 1.30
CA LEU A 97 -7.23 6.42 0.61
C LEU A 97 -7.04 6.40 -0.91
N MET A 98 -5.82 6.66 -1.39
CA MET A 98 -5.52 6.62 -2.82
C MET A 98 -5.64 5.21 -3.38
N GLY A 99 -5.21 4.20 -2.64
CA GLY A 99 -5.37 2.81 -3.04
C GLY A 99 -6.84 2.39 -3.11
N CYS A 100 -7.67 2.78 -2.13
CA CYS A 100 -9.13 2.59 -2.18
C CYS A 100 -9.73 3.30 -3.40
N SER A 101 -9.29 4.51 -3.72
CA SER A 101 -9.73 5.23 -4.92
C SER A 101 -9.41 4.46 -6.21
N VAL A 102 -8.26 3.80 -6.30
CA VAL A 102 -7.90 2.95 -7.44
C VAL A 102 -8.82 1.75 -7.55
N ILE A 103 -9.11 1.08 -6.42
CA ILE A 103 -10.03 -0.05 -6.33
C ILE A 103 -11.42 0.37 -6.82
N CYS A 104 -12.02 1.40 -6.22
CA CYS A 104 -13.37 1.83 -6.58
C CYS A 104 -13.49 2.22 -8.06
N ARG A 105 -12.48 2.93 -8.59
CA ARG A 105 -12.46 3.29 -10.02
C ARG A 105 -12.31 2.08 -10.94
N TRP A 106 -11.62 1.03 -10.51
CA TRP A 106 -11.58 -0.22 -11.27
C TRP A 106 -12.98 -0.85 -11.34
N PHE A 107 -13.70 -0.96 -10.22
CA PHE A 107 -15.07 -1.48 -10.24
C PHE A 107 -16.01 -0.66 -11.13
N ILE A 108 -15.93 0.68 -11.05
CA ILE A 108 -16.71 1.56 -11.93
C ILE A 108 -16.36 1.29 -13.40
N SER A 109 -15.08 1.17 -13.75
CA SER A 109 -14.70 0.93 -15.14
C SER A 109 -15.13 -0.43 -15.67
N GLN A 110 -15.32 -1.43 -14.80
CA GLN A 110 -15.77 -2.76 -15.18
C GLN A 110 -17.30 -2.89 -15.22
N PHE A 111 -18.00 -2.30 -14.24
CA PHE A 111 -19.40 -2.63 -13.98
C PHE A 111 -20.38 -1.48 -14.21
N ALA A 112 -19.92 -0.23 -14.24
CA ALA A 112 -20.83 0.90 -14.46
C ALA A 112 -21.50 0.80 -15.83
N ARG A 113 -22.81 1.01 -15.85
CA ARG A 113 -23.63 1.04 -17.06
C ARG A 113 -24.34 2.39 -17.17
N PRO A 114 -23.64 3.45 -17.60
CA PRO A 114 -24.29 4.72 -17.88
C PRO A 114 -25.41 4.52 -18.91
N GLU A 115 -26.57 5.08 -18.63
CA GLU A 115 -27.72 5.09 -19.54
C GLU A 115 -27.48 6.13 -20.64
N SER A 116 -26.62 5.78 -21.59
CA SER A 116 -26.29 6.66 -22.72
C SER A 116 -26.76 6.04 -24.03
N GLU A 117 -27.41 6.87 -24.85
CA GLU A 117 -27.99 6.47 -26.15
C GLU A 117 -26.92 5.94 -27.14
N THR A 118 -25.69 6.44 -27.04
CA THR A 118 -24.60 6.07 -27.95
C THR A 118 -23.37 5.60 -27.20
N ARG A 119 -22.58 4.73 -27.85
CA ARG A 119 -21.33 4.20 -27.29
C ARG A 119 -20.34 5.31 -26.91
N HIS A 120 -20.25 6.38 -27.70
CA HIS A 120 -19.36 7.51 -27.42
C HIS A 120 -19.79 8.29 -26.17
N LYS A 121 -21.09 8.59 -26.03
CA LYS A 121 -21.62 9.24 -24.83
C LYS A 121 -21.36 8.37 -23.59
N ARG A 122 -21.53 7.04 -23.69
CA ARG A 122 -21.23 6.11 -22.60
C ARG A 122 -19.79 6.16 -22.12
N VAL A 123 -18.82 6.29 -23.03
CA VAL A 123 -17.40 6.43 -22.66
C VAL A 123 -17.15 7.76 -21.95
N ILE A 124 -17.77 8.85 -22.41
CA ILE A 124 -17.66 10.17 -21.78
C ILE A 124 -18.26 10.14 -20.38
N ASP A 125 -19.47 9.59 -20.22
CA ASP A 125 -20.16 9.50 -18.93
C ASP A 125 -19.36 8.66 -17.93
N LEU A 126 -18.74 7.57 -18.41
CA LEU A 126 -17.84 6.77 -17.59
C LEU A 126 -16.62 7.56 -17.11
N GLU A 127 -15.98 8.34 -17.99
CA GLU A 127 -14.83 9.15 -17.63
C GLU A 127 -15.19 10.26 -16.62
N ILE A 128 -16.39 10.84 -16.76
CA ILE A 128 -16.94 11.79 -15.78
C ILE A 128 -17.06 11.12 -14.41
N LEU A 129 -17.63 9.90 -14.33
CA LEU A 129 -17.75 9.16 -13.07
C LEU A 129 -16.38 8.85 -12.44
N LEU A 130 -15.42 8.37 -13.25
CA LEU A 130 -14.07 8.06 -12.79
C LEU A 130 -13.34 9.31 -12.27
N SER A 131 -13.49 10.43 -12.96
CA SER A 131 -12.92 11.71 -12.57
C SER A 131 -13.57 12.27 -11.30
N ALA A 132 -14.89 12.16 -11.17
CA ALA A 132 -15.62 12.56 -9.97
C ALA A 132 -15.16 11.76 -8.74
N GLN A 133 -15.02 10.44 -8.86
CA GLN A 133 -14.46 9.62 -7.80
C GLN A 133 -13.04 10.05 -7.44
N LYS A 134 -12.16 10.15 -8.43
CA LYS A 134 -10.77 10.58 -8.19
C LYS A 134 -10.70 11.89 -7.40
N ARG A 135 -11.58 12.85 -7.71
CA ARG A 135 -11.69 14.13 -6.99
C ARG A 135 -12.16 13.93 -5.55
N ILE A 136 -13.26 13.21 -5.32
CA ILE A 136 -13.79 12.91 -3.97
C ILE A 136 -12.68 12.36 -3.07
N TRP A 137 -11.96 11.33 -3.54
CA TRP A 137 -10.91 10.69 -2.75
C TRP A 137 -9.70 11.60 -2.51
N LYS A 138 -9.34 12.43 -3.49
CA LYS A 138 -8.21 13.37 -3.37
C LYS A 138 -8.47 14.43 -2.29
N GLU A 139 -9.70 14.90 -2.15
CA GLU A 139 -10.10 15.90 -1.13
C GLU A 139 -9.95 15.38 0.31
N LEU A 140 -9.96 14.05 0.50
CA LEU A 140 -9.85 13.42 1.81
C LEU A 140 -8.41 13.34 2.32
N ASN A 141 -7.42 13.61 1.47
CA ASN A 141 -6.02 13.53 1.85
C ASN A 141 -5.66 14.58 2.89
N VAL A 142 -4.93 14.15 3.92
CA VAL A 142 -4.41 15.05 4.94
C VAL A 142 -3.13 15.72 4.43
N LYS A 143 -2.95 17.01 4.74
CA LYS A 143 -1.70 17.71 4.43
C LYS A 143 -0.52 17.07 5.17
N ILE A 144 0.53 16.77 4.43
CA ILE A 144 1.79 16.19 4.92
C ILE A 144 2.87 17.25 4.68
N ARG A 145 3.54 17.70 5.74
CA ARG A 145 4.76 18.51 5.57
C ARG A 145 5.84 17.63 4.97
N LYS A 146 6.65 18.14 4.04
CA LYS A 146 7.77 17.39 3.48
C LYS A 146 8.69 17.01 4.65
N GLU A 147 9.03 15.73 4.75
CA GLU A 147 9.96 15.24 5.78
C GLU A 147 11.32 15.89 5.52
N SER A 148 12.04 16.31 6.57
CA SER A 148 13.47 16.53 6.43
C SER A 148 14.07 15.18 6.05
N VAL A 149 14.70 15.12 4.89
CA VAL A 149 15.51 13.96 4.53
C VAL A 149 16.56 13.83 5.63
N ALA A 150 16.74 12.64 6.20
CA ALA A 150 17.81 12.42 7.15
C ALA A 150 19.12 12.82 6.47
N GLU A 151 19.93 13.59 7.15
CA GLU A 151 21.24 13.96 6.64
C GLU A 151 22.05 12.68 6.41
N ASP A 152 22.85 12.69 5.34
CA ASP A 152 23.76 11.58 5.08
C ASP A 152 24.72 11.41 6.26
N LEU A 153 25.11 10.16 6.52
CA LEU A 153 26.08 9.88 7.57
C LEU A 153 27.39 10.60 7.24
N SER A 154 27.95 11.27 8.24
CA SER A 154 29.29 11.83 8.15
C SER A 154 30.34 10.72 8.07
N ASP A 155 31.52 11.04 7.51
CA ASP A 155 32.64 10.09 7.44
C ASP A 155 33.01 9.53 8.82
N GLU A 156 32.93 10.34 9.87
CA GLU A 156 33.19 9.92 11.24
C GLU A 156 32.17 8.89 11.75
N GLU A 157 30.89 9.07 11.41
CA GLU A 157 29.83 8.11 11.74
C GLU A 157 29.97 6.81 10.95
N ILE A 158 30.32 6.91 9.66
CA ILE A 158 30.61 5.75 8.82
C ILE A 158 31.77 4.95 9.43
N MET A 159 32.87 5.62 9.81
CA MET A 159 34.02 4.96 10.43
C MET A 159 33.66 4.30 11.78
N LYS A 160 32.84 4.95 12.61
CA LYS A 160 32.37 4.37 13.88
C LYS A 160 31.53 3.12 13.65
N ILE A 161 30.58 3.17 12.73
CA ILE A 161 29.74 2.02 12.37
C ILE A 161 30.59 0.90 11.77
N GLU A 162 31.50 1.23 10.87
CA GLU A 162 32.39 0.24 10.24
C GLU A 162 33.27 -0.45 11.29
N SER A 163 33.90 0.33 12.18
CA SER A 163 34.72 -0.21 13.27
C SER A 163 33.91 -1.17 14.14
N PHE A 164 32.67 -0.81 14.50
CA PHE A 164 31.79 -1.70 15.26
C PHE A 164 31.40 -2.97 14.49
N LEU A 165 31.11 -2.86 13.19
CA LEU A 165 30.64 -3.98 12.39
C LEU A 165 31.74 -4.96 11.96
N ARG A 166 33.02 -4.58 12.07
CA ARG A 166 34.16 -5.46 11.75
C ARG A 166 34.03 -6.81 12.47
N PRO A 167 34.23 -7.95 11.79
CA PRO A 167 34.01 -9.28 12.37
C PRO A 167 34.80 -9.52 13.65
N GLU A 168 36.01 -8.98 13.73
CA GLU A 168 36.89 -9.07 14.90
C GLU A 168 36.25 -8.46 16.15
N ASN A 169 35.46 -7.39 15.98
CA ASN A 169 34.86 -6.63 17.07
C ASN A 169 33.46 -7.12 17.45
N ARG A 170 32.73 -7.73 16.51
CA ARG A 170 31.32 -8.11 16.69
C ARG A 170 31.08 -9.62 16.84
N SER A 171 32.03 -10.45 16.43
CA SER A 171 31.88 -11.92 16.48
C SER A 171 31.62 -12.48 17.88
N GLY A 172 32.12 -11.83 18.94
CA GLY A 172 31.83 -12.21 20.32
C GLY A 172 30.36 -12.10 20.73
N LEU A 173 29.54 -11.34 19.99
CA LEU A 173 28.11 -11.15 20.28
C LEU A 173 27.19 -12.05 19.44
N VAL A 174 27.56 -12.33 18.20
CA VAL A 174 26.67 -12.98 17.21
C VAL A 174 27.29 -14.16 16.47
N GLY A 175 28.55 -14.49 16.76
CA GLY A 175 29.33 -15.49 16.02
C GLY A 175 29.98 -14.92 14.75
N TRP A 176 31.05 -15.58 14.29
CA TRP A 176 31.91 -15.11 13.20
C TRP A 176 31.17 -14.99 11.85
N ASP A 177 30.35 -15.98 11.52
CA ASP A 177 29.66 -16.03 10.22
C ASP A 177 28.64 -14.89 10.07
N ILE A 178 27.86 -14.62 11.12
CA ILE A 178 26.87 -13.54 11.13
C ILE A 178 27.58 -12.18 11.12
N ALA A 179 28.64 -12.02 11.91
CA ALA A 179 29.41 -10.78 11.94
C ALA A 179 30.03 -10.48 10.56
N THR A 180 30.61 -11.48 9.90
CA THR A 180 31.17 -11.38 8.55
C THR A 180 30.09 -11.02 7.53
N ARG A 181 28.94 -11.70 7.56
CA ARG A 181 27.84 -11.42 6.64
C ARG A 181 27.34 -9.97 6.77
N ASP A 182 27.09 -9.52 8.00
CA ASP A 182 26.55 -8.19 8.24
C ASP A 182 27.57 -7.10 7.87
N TYR A 183 28.87 -7.32 8.12
CA TYR A 183 29.95 -6.43 7.68
C TYR A 183 30.00 -6.32 6.14
N LEU A 184 29.90 -7.44 5.43
CA LEU A 184 29.86 -7.44 3.96
C LEU A 184 28.64 -6.72 3.41
N ILE A 185 27.46 -6.92 4.01
CA ILE A 185 26.23 -6.18 3.64
C ILE A 185 26.45 -4.68 3.82
N TRP A 186 27.04 -4.26 4.94
CA TRP A 186 27.36 -2.85 5.18
C TRP A 186 28.33 -2.27 4.14
N ARG A 187 29.44 -2.96 3.87
CA ARG A 187 30.42 -2.54 2.85
C ARG A 187 29.77 -2.42 1.47
N ILE A 188 28.97 -3.40 1.07
CA ILE A 188 28.28 -3.35 -0.23
C ILE A 188 27.28 -2.18 -0.29
N ALA A 189 26.56 -1.91 0.80
CA ALA A 189 25.61 -0.81 0.87
C ALA A 189 26.29 0.56 0.74
N ILE A 190 27.40 0.79 1.45
CA ILE A 190 28.13 2.06 1.43
C ILE A 190 28.89 2.27 0.12
N GLU A 191 29.55 1.23 -0.40
CA GLU A 191 30.39 1.37 -1.61
C GLU A 191 29.56 1.51 -2.89
N PHE A 192 28.41 0.84 -2.97
CA PHE A 192 27.62 0.77 -4.21
C PHE A 192 26.24 1.43 -4.10
N GLY A 193 25.87 1.95 -2.93
CA GLY A 193 24.55 2.57 -2.71
C GLY A 193 23.37 1.60 -2.86
N LEU A 194 23.62 0.29 -2.75
CA LEU A 194 22.59 -0.73 -2.95
C LEU A 194 21.61 -0.81 -1.79
N ARG A 195 20.32 -0.96 -2.10
CA ARG A 195 19.30 -1.24 -1.10
C ARG A 195 19.44 -2.68 -0.60
N ILE A 196 19.06 -2.92 0.65
CA ILE A 196 19.15 -4.25 1.27
C ILE A 196 18.51 -5.37 0.43
N GLY A 197 17.38 -5.10 -0.24
CA GLY A 197 16.73 -6.09 -1.11
C GLY A 197 17.54 -6.44 -2.36
N GLU A 198 18.34 -5.50 -2.88
CA GLU A 198 19.23 -5.71 -4.02
C GLU A 198 20.46 -6.51 -3.58
N ILE A 199 21.02 -6.19 -2.41
CA ILE A 199 22.14 -6.93 -1.82
C ILE A 199 21.76 -8.39 -1.56
N LEU A 200 20.59 -8.62 -0.96
CA LEU A 200 20.09 -9.98 -0.70
C LEU A 200 19.72 -10.76 -1.97
N ALA A 201 19.56 -10.08 -3.11
CA ALA A 201 19.32 -10.71 -4.39
C ALA A 201 20.62 -11.05 -5.14
N LEU A 202 21.79 -10.62 -4.66
CA LEU A 202 23.07 -10.92 -5.27
C LEU A 202 23.31 -12.44 -5.30
N ARG A 203 23.69 -12.95 -6.48
CA ARG A 203 24.01 -14.36 -6.68
C ARG A 203 25.44 -14.49 -7.15
N ARG A 204 26.15 -15.46 -6.57
CA ARG A 204 27.46 -15.88 -7.08
C ARG A 204 27.22 -16.60 -8.41
N ARG A 205 27.71 -16.04 -9.52
CA ARG A 205 27.84 -16.81 -10.77
C ARG A 205 29.04 -17.74 -10.59
N LEU A 206 28.81 -19.05 -10.60
CA LEU A 206 29.91 -19.99 -10.77
C LEU A 206 30.39 -19.89 -12.23
N PRO A 207 31.71 -19.89 -12.50
CA PRO A 207 32.19 -20.03 -13.86
C PRO A 207 31.68 -21.36 -14.42
N ASN A 208 31.14 -21.35 -15.64
CA ASN A 208 30.75 -22.57 -16.35
C ASN A 208 31.99 -23.44 -16.49
N SER A 209 32.01 -24.56 -15.75
CA SER A 209 32.97 -25.66 -15.89
C SER A 209 32.67 -26.47 -17.13
#